data_AF-A0A5M9K0M0-F1
#
_entry.id   AF-A0A5M9K0M0-F1
#
_cell.length_a   1.000
_cell.length_b   1.000
_cell.length_c   1.000
_cell.angle_alpha   90.00
_cell.angle_beta   90.00
_cell.angle_gamma   90.00
#
_symmetry.space_group_name_H-M   'P 1'
#
loop_
_entity.id
_entity.type
_entity.pdbx_description
1 polymer ?
#
loop_
_entity_poly.entity_id
_entity_poly.type
_entity_poly.pdbx_seq_one_letter_code
_entity_poly.pdbx_strand_id
1 'polypeptide(L)'
;MIVQATNTGGDLGSNQFDLAIPGGGFGIFNACTNQYPSTPAASWGAQYGGISSRDQCASLPAALQAGCYWRFNWFLNADNPSVSFKQVACPAALTAKSGCVRANDAINESPTGSSVVPTYASTASSTSASTSTSAGGGGTTTSSTTTTSAGSGGTGTPVAHYGQCGGAGYTGSTACASPYTCTYVNAYYSQCL
;
A
#
# COMPACT_ATOMS: atom_id res chain seq x y z
N MET A 1 9.98 7.15 -11.22
CA MET A 1 9.16 6.19 -11.98
C MET A 1 9.04 6.71 -13.41
N ILE A 2 9.20 5.87 -14.43
CA ILE A 2 8.92 6.23 -15.83
C ILE A 2 7.60 5.58 -16.20
N VAL A 3 6.67 6.34 -16.78
CA VAL A 3 5.33 5.87 -17.17
C VAL A 3 5.06 6.17 -18.64
N GLN A 4 4.23 5.33 -19.26
CA GLN A 4 3.67 5.60 -20.59
C GLN A 4 2.18 5.93 -20.39
N ALA A 5 1.74 7.08 -20.89
CA ALA A 5 0.33 7.42 -20.88
C ALA A 5 -0.44 6.50 -21.84
N THR A 6 -1.44 5.80 -21.33
CA THR A 6 -2.25 4.82 -22.09
C THR A 6 -3.74 5.14 -22.08
N ASN A 7 -4.17 6.12 -21.28
CA ASN A 7 -5.54 6.58 -21.15
C ASN A 7 -5.58 8.08 -20.77
N THR A 8 -6.76 8.68 -20.85
CA THR A 8 -7.06 10.02 -20.33
C THR A 8 -8.21 9.95 -19.33
N GLY A 9 -8.22 10.84 -18.34
CA GLY A 9 -9.30 10.99 -17.36
C GLY A 9 -9.88 12.41 -17.45
N GLY A 10 -11.20 12.54 -17.54
CA GLY A 10 -11.87 13.84 -17.66
C GLY A 10 -12.03 14.59 -16.34
N ASP A 11 -11.79 13.91 -15.22
CA ASP A 11 -11.87 14.39 -13.84
C ASP A 11 -10.51 14.84 -13.27
N LEU A 12 -9.47 14.83 -14.10
CA LEU A 12 -8.11 15.12 -13.68
C LEU A 12 -7.84 16.64 -13.70
N GLY A 13 -7.21 17.15 -12.63
CA GLY A 13 -6.68 18.50 -12.58
C GLY A 13 -5.49 18.70 -13.54
N SER A 14 -5.00 19.94 -13.65
CA SER A 14 -3.83 20.25 -14.47
C SER A 14 -2.62 19.40 -14.07
N ASN A 15 -2.01 18.69 -15.04
CA ASN A 15 -0.82 17.86 -14.88
C ASN A 15 -0.95 16.70 -13.87
N GLN A 16 -2.13 16.10 -13.74
CA GLN A 16 -2.34 14.94 -12.89
C GLN A 16 -2.06 13.63 -13.64
N PHE A 17 -1.39 12.70 -12.97
CA PHE A 17 -1.17 11.34 -13.44
C PHE A 17 -1.98 10.39 -12.58
N ASP A 18 -2.91 9.66 -13.18
CA ASP A 18 -3.55 8.52 -12.54
C ASP A 18 -2.74 7.25 -12.85
N LEU A 19 -2.13 6.67 -11.82
CA LEU A 19 -1.24 5.52 -11.98
C LEU A 19 -2.07 4.24 -12.01
N ALA A 20 -2.01 3.51 -13.14
CA ALA A 20 -2.68 2.23 -13.30
C ALA A 20 -2.08 1.15 -12.38
N ILE A 21 -2.68 0.99 -11.19
CA ILE A 21 -2.24 0.06 -10.16
C ILE A 21 -3.41 -0.87 -9.79
N PRO A 22 -3.32 -2.19 -10.03
CA PRO A 22 -4.38 -3.11 -9.63
C PRO A 22 -4.68 -3.05 -8.14
N GLY A 23 -5.96 -2.98 -7.79
CA GLY A 23 -6.41 -2.76 -6.42
C GLY A 23 -6.37 -1.29 -5.98
N GLY A 24 -6.13 -0.33 -6.87
CA GLY A 24 -6.21 1.12 -6.60
C GLY A 24 -7.63 1.70 -6.60
N GLY A 25 -8.64 0.89 -6.94
CA GLY A 25 -10.02 1.32 -7.10
C GLY A 25 -10.41 1.45 -8.57
N PHE A 26 -11.70 1.32 -8.86
CA PHE A 26 -12.23 1.42 -10.23
C PHE A 26 -12.49 2.87 -10.66
N GLY A 27 -12.68 3.76 -9.69
CA GLY A 27 -13.19 5.09 -9.92
C GLY A 27 -14.65 5.06 -10.40
N ILE A 28 -14.95 5.87 -11.41
CA ILE A 28 -16.30 6.03 -11.96
C ILE A 28 -16.79 4.77 -12.69
N PHE A 29 -15.89 4.01 -13.33
CA PHE A 29 -16.25 2.90 -14.22
C PHE A 29 -15.75 1.55 -13.68
N ASN A 30 -16.68 0.67 -13.28
CA ASN A 30 -16.34 -0.70 -12.88
C ASN A 30 -16.57 -1.69 -14.03
N ALA A 31 -15.51 -1.97 -14.80
CA ALA A 31 -15.49 -3.06 -15.77
C ALA A 31 -14.88 -4.36 -15.22
N CYS A 32 -14.12 -4.28 -14.11
CA CYS A 32 -13.36 -5.41 -13.59
C CYS A 32 -14.26 -6.55 -13.10
N THR A 33 -15.41 -6.25 -12.49
CA THR A 33 -16.36 -7.29 -12.06
C THR A 33 -16.96 -8.06 -13.23
N ASN A 34 -17.05 -7.45 -14.41
CA ASN A 34 -17.50 -8.12 -15.63
C ASN A 34 -16.36 -8.93 -16.27
N GLN A 35 -15.13 -8.40 -16.26
CA GLN A 35 -13.97 -9.09 -16.82
C GLN A 35 -13.54 -10.30 -15.97
N TYR A 36 -13.71 -10.23 -14.66
CA TYR A 36 -13.32 -11.27 -13.69
C TYR A 36 -14.51 -11.68 -12.82
N PRO A 37 -15.52 -12.38 -13.38
CA PRO A 37 -16.76 -12.70 -12.66
C PRO A 37 -16.55 -13.65 -11.47
N SER A 38 -15.43 -14.38 -11.43
CA SER A 38 -15.08 -15.26 -10.32
C SER A 38 -14.45 -14.53 -9.12
N THR A 39 -14.09 -13.25 -9.27
CA THR A 39 -13.52 -12.45 -8.18
C THR A 39 -14.65 -11.73 -7.44
N PRO A 40 -14.87 -12.00 -6.13
CA PRO A 40 -15.92 -11.35 -5.37
C PRO A 40 -15.81 -9.82 -5.42
N ALA A 41 -16.95 -9.13 -5.52
CA ALA A 41 -16.97 -7.66 -5.60
C ALA A 41 -16.22 -7.00 -4.42
N ALA A 42 -16.34 -7.57 -3.21
CA ALA A 42 -15.64 -7.08 -2.02
C ALA A 42 -14.11 -7.22 -2.08
N SER A 43 -13.58 -8.13 -2.91
CA SER A 43 -12.13 -8.36 -3.04
C SER A 43 -11.40 -7.18 -3.70
N TRP A 44 -12.12 -6.32 -4.40
CA TRP A 44 -11.56 -5.17 -5.10
C TRP A 44 -11.34 -3.93 -4.20
N GLY A 45 -11.91 -3.94 -2.99
CA GLY A 45 -11.83 -2.85 -2.03
C GLY A 45 -12.80 -1.70 -2.32
N ALA A 46 -12.46 -0.50 -1.86
CA ALA A 46 -13.26 0.69 -2.05
C ALA A 46 -13.31 1.12 -3.53
N GLN A 47 -14.40 1.78 -3.93
CA GLN A 47 -14.55 2.29 -5.30
C GLN A 47 -13.40 3.23 -5.69
N TYR A 48 -13.01 4.12 -4.77
CA TYR A 48 -11.85 5.01 -4.89
C TYR A 48 -10.81 4.62 -3.83
N GLY A 49 -9.55 4.47 -4.24
CA GLY A 49 -8.45 4.03 -3.36
C GLY A 49 -8.32 2.51 -3.20
N GLY A 50 -9.38 1.74 -3.54
CA GLY A 50 -9.32 0.29 -3.63
C GLY A 50 -9.03 -0.42 -2.32
N ILE A 51 -8.15 -1.42 -2.35
CA ILE A 51 -7.79 -2.21 -1.17
C ILE A 51 -6.89 -1.41 -0.21
N SER A 52 -6.91 -1.74 1.07
CA SER A 52 -6.20 -1.01 2.12
C SER A 52 -5.03 -1.78 2.74
N SER A 53 -4.89 -3.08 2.46
CA SER A 53 -3.76 -3.89 2.93
C SER A 53 -3.16 -4.76 1.83
N ARG A 54 -1.85 -5.02 1.96
CA ARG A 54 -1.07 -5.84 1.04
C ARG A 54 -1.64 -7.26 0.88
N ASP A 55 -2.18 -7.82 1.96
CA ASP A 55 -2.67 -9.21 1.96
C ASP A 55 -3.93 -9.38 1.09
N GLN A 56 -4.71 -8.31 0.89
CA GLN A 56 -5.85 -8.33 -0.02
C GLN A 56 -5.46 -8.55 -1.48
N CYS A 57 -4.19 -8.32 -1.86
CA CYS A 57 -3.71 -8.63 -3.21
C CYS A 57 -3.88 -10.10 -3.59
N ALA A 58 -3.81 -11.03 -2.63
CA ALA A 58 -3.99 -12.46 -2.90
C ALA A 58 -5.42 -12.80 -3.38
N SER A 59 -6.39 -11.93 -3.10
CA SER A 59 -7.79 -12.09 -3.52
C SER A 59 -8.06 -11.56 -4.94
N LEU A 60 -7.11 -10.86 -5.55
CA LEU A 60 -7.22 -10.39 -6.93
C LEU A 60 -6.83 -11.49 -7.93
N PRO A 61 -7.30 -11.43 -9.19
CA PRO A 61 -6.86 -12.33 -10.25
C PRO A 61 -5.34 -12.42 -10.35
N ALA A 62 -4.80 -13.63 -10.58
CA ALA A 62 -3.35 -13.89 -10.58
C ALA A 62 -2.55 -12.93 -11.46
N ALA A 63 -3.07 -12.57 -12.65
CA ALA A 63 -2.44 -11.64 -13.58
C ALA A 63 -2.28 -10.21 -13.01
N LEU A 64 -3.06 -9.84 -12.01
CA LEU A 64 -3.08 -8.51 -11.40
C LEU A 64 -2.28 -8.44 -10.09
N GLN A 65 -1.96 -9.58 -9.48
CA GLN A 65 -1.35 -9.63 -8.14
C GLN A 65 0.02 -8.96 -8.10
N ALA A 66 0.85 -9.14 -9.14
CA ALA A 66 2.18 -8.53 -9.19
C ALA A 66 2.12 -7.00 -9.12
N GLY A 67 1.24 -6.37 -9.91
CA GLY A 67 1.02 -4.92 -9.87
C GLY A 67 0.40 -4.46 -8.54
N CYS A 68 -0.48 -5.28 -7.96
CA CYS A 68 -1.03 -5.02 -6.63
C CYS A 68 0.06 -5.01 -5.55
N TYR A 69 0.92 -6.04 -5.51
CA TYR A 69 2.02 -6.09 -4.54
C TYR A 69 3.06 -5.00 -4.77
N TRP A 70 3.21 -4.49 -6.00
CA TRP A 70 4.07 -3.34 -6.28
C TRP A 70 3.61 -2.10 -5.52
N ARG A 71 2.28 -1.87 -5.40
CA ARG A 71 1.69 -0.78 -4.62
C ARG A 71 2.23 -0.75 -3.19
N PHE A 72 2.25 -1.91 -2.53
CA PHE A 72 2.56 -1.98 -1.10
C PHE A 72 4.05 -2.11 -0.79
N ASN A 73 4.88 -2.67 -1.69
CA ASN A 73 6.31 -2.78 -1.41
C ASN A 73 7.13 -1.67 -2.08
N TRP A 74 7.24 -1.62 -3.40
CA TRP A 74 8.09 -0.59 -4.04
C TRP A 74 7.50 0.82 -3.89
N PHE A 75 6.19 0.95 -4.09
CA PHE A 75 5.49 2.23 -3.98
C PHE A 75 5.13 2.60 -2.53
N LEU A 76 5.40 1.72 -1.57
CA LEU A 76 5.23 1.92 -0.12
C LEU A 76 3.81 2.40 0.28
N ASN A 77 2.80 2.02 -0.50
CA ASN A 77 1.41 2.44 -0.36
C ASN A 77 1.24 3.96 -0.22
N ALA A 78 2.08 4.74 -0.92
CA ALA A 78 1.99 6.19 -0.91
C ALA A 78 0.61 6.66 -1.37
N ASP A 79 -0.01 7.55 -0.59
CA ASP A 79 -1.32 8.12 -0.88
C ASP A 79 -1.16 9.43 -1.65
N ASN A 80 -1.50 9.40 -2.94
CA ASN A 80 -1.49 10.55 -3.86
C ASN A 80 -0.24 11.46 -3.74
N PRO A 81 0.98 10.91 -3.90
CA PRO A 81 2.20 11.71 -3.76
C PRO A 81 2.32 12.76 -4.87
N SER A 82 2.80 13.94 -4.53
CA SER A 82 3.16 14.97 -5.51
C SER A 82 4.45 14.60 -6.23
N VAL A 83 4.58 15.03 -7.49
CA VAL A 83 5.74 14.74 -8.33
C VAL A 83 6.13 15.94 -9.19
N SER A 84 7.40 16.00 -9.57
CA SER A 84 7.84 16.73 -10.77
C SER A 84 8.02 15.74 -11.91
N PHE A 85 7.78 16.17 -13.15
CA PHE A 85 7.88 15.30 -14.31
C PHE A 85 8.53 16.00 -15.50
N LYS A 86 9.06 15.18 -16.41
CA LYS A 86 9.61 15.59 -17.70
C LYS A 86 9.30 14.50 -18.71
N GLN A 87 8.88 14.87 -19.91
CA GLN A 87 8.70 13.92 -21.01
C GLN A 87 10.06 13.35 -21.45
N VAL A 88 10.11 12.03 -21.65
CA VAL A 88 11.29 11.28 -22.09
C VAL A 88 10.88 10.25 -23.14
N ALA A 89 11.84 9.76 -23.93
CA ALA A 89 11.55 8.70 -24.89
C ALA A 89 11.13 7.44 -24.12
N CYS A 90 10.03 6.81 -24.54
CA CYS A 90 9.55 5.61 -23.88
C CYS A 90 10.62 4.50 -23.93
N PRO A 91 11.01 3.89 -22.78
CA PRO A 91 11.86 2.70 -22.80
C PRO A 91 11.22 1.56 -23.60
N ALA A 92 12.04 0.74 -24.26
CA ALA A 92 11.58 -0.40 -25.05
C ALA A 92 10.73 -1.38 -24.23
N ALA A 93 10.99 -1.50 -22.93
CA ALA A 93 10.21 -2.32 -22.00
C ALA A 93 8.72 -1.89 -21.86
N LEU A 94 8.42 -0.60 -22.01
CA LEU A 94 7.05 -0.09 -21.95
C LEU A 94 6.35 -0.30 -23.30
N THR A 95 7.01 0.09 -24.39
CA THR A 95 6.43 0.02 -25.74
C THR A 95 6.27 -1.41 -26.23
N ALA A 96 7.11 -2.35 -25.80
CA ALA A 96 6.93 -3.78 -26.05
C ALA A 96 5.69 -4.36 -25.35
N LYS A 97 5.26 -3.79 -24.21
CA LYS A 97 4.04 -4.22 -23.50
C LYS A 97 2.78 -3.60 -24.09
N SER A 98 2.83 -2.31 -24.43
CA SER A 98 1.66 -1.60 -24.96
C SER A 98 1.46 -1.78 -26.46
N GLY A 99 2.53 -2.12 -27.20
CA GLY A 99 2.53 -2.12 -28.66
C GLY A 99 2.47 -0.72 -29.27
N CYS A 100 2.63 0.34 -28.47
CA CYS A 100 2.46 1.72 -28.91
C CYS A 100 3.77 2.51 -28.77
N VAL A 101 4.24 3.10 -29.88
CA VAL A 101 5.38 4.02 -29.94
C VAL A 101 4.90 5.28 -30.66
N ARG A 102 5.16 6.46 -30.12
CA ARG A 102 4.75 7.70 -30.79
C ARG A 102 5.76 8.08 -31.87
N ALA A 103 5.30 8.18 -33.10
CA ALA A 103 6.08 8.81 -34.16
C ALA A 103 5.93 10.33 -34.09
N ASN A 104 7.01 11.08 -34.39
CA ASN A 104 6.99 12.53 -34.61
C ASN A 104 6.42 13.38 -33.46
N ASP A 105 6.69 12.99 -32.20
CA ASP A 105 6.37 13.83 -31.02
C ASP A 105 7.54 14.78 -30.68
N ALA A 106 7.36 15.64 -29.67
CA ALA A 106 8.30 16.68 -29.21
C ALA A 106 9.75 16.23 -28.98
N ILE A 107 9.96 14.92 -28.81
CA ILE A 107 11.27 14.30 -28.55
C ILE A 107 11.69 13.26 -29.59
N ASN A 108 10.90 13.05 -30.65
CA ASN A 108 11.06 11.98 -31.65
C ASN A 108 11.40 10.62 -31.00
N GLU A 109 10.39 9.91 -30.48
CA GLU A 109 10.61 8.73 -29.64
C GLU A 109 11.31 7.59 -30.41
N SER A 110 12.56 7.32 -30.05
CA SER A 110 13.24 6.07 -30.37
C SER A 110 13.36 5.25 -29.08
N PRO A 111 12.62 4.13 -28.94
CA PRO A 111 12.67 3.32 -27.73
C PRO A 111 14.08 2.76 -27.49
N THR A 112 14.57 2.90 -26.26
CA THR A 112 15.91 2.45 -25.86
C THR A 112 15.85 1.45 -24.70
N GLY A 113 16.95 0.70 -24.50
CA GLY A 113 17.07 -0.31 -23.44
C GLY A 113 16.48 -1.67 -23.83
N SER A 114 16.44 -2.60 -22.87
CA SER A 114 15.88 -3.94 -23.08
C SER A 114 14.37 -3.88 -23.25
N SER A 115 13.84 -4.58 -24.25
CA SER A 115 12.39 -4.80 -24.43
C SER A 115 11.82 -5.82 -23.45
N VAL A 116 12.68 -6.69 -22.89
CA VAL A 116 12.31 -7.70 -21.91
C VAL A 116 12.93 -7.32 -20.57
N VAL A 117 12.07 -7.00 -19.61
CA VAL A 117 12.44 -6.76 -18.21
C VAL A 117 11.63 -7.70 -17.32
N PRO A 118 12.20 -8.15 -16.17
CA PRO A 118 11.46 -9.00 -15.24
C PRO A 118 10.15 -8.35 -14.82
N THR A 119 9.08 -9.13 -14.79
CA THR A 119 7.86 -8.74 -14.08
C THR A 119 8.21 -8.56 -12.61
N TYR A 120 7.66 -7.53 -11.98
CA TYR A 120 7.82 -7.32 -10.55
C TYR A 120 7.44 -8.59 -9.79
N ALA A 121 8.40 -9.17 -9.09
CA ALA A 121 8.18 -10.30 -8.20
C ALA A 121 8.13 -9.76 -6.78
N SER A 122 6.99 -9.94 -6.10
CA SER A 122 6.99 -9.83 -4.65
C SER A 122 7.81 -10.99 -4.11
N THR A 123 9.00 -10.71 -3.60
CA THR A 123 9.70 -11.70 -2.78
C THR A 123 8.77 -12.02 -1.62
N ALA A 124 8.18 -13.21 -1.61
CA ALA A 124 7.58 -13.74 -0.41
C ALA A 124 8.74 -13.84 0.60
N SER A 125 8.70 -13.05 1.67
CA SER A 125 9.52 -13.34 2.84
C SER A 125 9.07 -14.71 3.34
N SER A 126 9.79 -15.74 2.94
CA SER A 126 9.73 -17.06 3.56
C SER A 126 10.37 -16.94 4.93
N THR A 127 9.60 -16.49 5.91
CA THR A 127 9.99 -16.66 7.31
C THR A 127 9.78 -18.13 7.64
N SER A 128 10.84 -18.92 7.52
CA SER A 128 10.87 -20.29 8.06
C SER A 128 10.53 -20.22 9.55
N ALA A 129 9.35 -20.74 9.91
CA ALA A 129 8.94 -20.88 11.30
C ALA A 129 9.84 -21.92 11.98
N SER A 130 10.81 -21.46 12.76
CA SER A 130 11.55 -22.31 13.68
C SER A 130 10.69 -22.60 14.90
N THR A 131 10.22 -23.84 15.00
CA THR A 131 9.60 -24.43 16.18
C THR A 131 10.62 -24.48 17.33
N SER A 132 10.38 -23.75 18.41
CA SER A 132 11.13 -23.92 19.67
C SER A 132 10.18 -24.19 20.82
N THR A 133 10.27 -25.41 21.32
CA THR A 133 9.55 -26.04 22.42
C THR A 133 9.77 -25.31 23.75
N SER A 134 8.72 -25.18 24.55
CA SER A 134 8.74 -24.63 25.91
C SER A 134 9.41 -25.55 26.93
N ALA A 135 10.11 -24.97 27.91
CA ALA A 135 10.32 -25.54 29.25
C ALA A 135 10.41 -24.40 30.28
N GLY A 136 9.72 -24.55 31.41
CA GLY A 136 9.46 -23.50 32.40
C GLY A 136 10.35 -23.49 33.65
N GLY A 137 9.95 -22.64 34.60
CA GLY A 137 10.55 -22.36 35.92
C GLY A 137 10.85 -20.85 36.04
N GLY A 138 10.28 -20.04 36.93
CA GLY A 138 9.77 -20.26 38.29
C GLY A 138 10.71 -19.53 39.26
N GLY A 139 10.35 -18.31 39.73
CA GLY A 139 11.14 -17.58 40.73
C GLY A 139 10.74 -16.10 40.96
N THR A 140 10.00 -15.87 42.05
CA THR A 140 9.57 -14.63 42.76
C THR A 140 10.79 -13.78 43.22
N THR A 141 10.83 -12.44 43.37
CA THR A 141 10.11 -11.52 44.30
C THR A 141 10.40 -10.03 44.02
N THR A 142 9.33 -9.22 44.06
CA THR A 142 9.09 -7.93 44.77
C THR A 142 10.17 -6.83 44.86
N SER A 143 9.90 -5.65 44.28
CA SER A 143 9.68 -4.42 45.08
C SER A 143 9.09 -3.26 44.29
N SER A 144 8.24 -2.53 45.01
CA SER A 144 7.27 -1.51 44.62
C SER A 144 7.87 -0.12 44.38
N THR A 145 7.26 0.65 43.49
CA THR A 145 7.02 2.09 43.75
C THR A 145 5.75 2.54 43.05
N THR A 146 4.85 3.07 43.87
CA THR A 146 3.53 3.61 43.57
C THR A 146 3.62 5.03 43.03
N THR A 147 2.86 5.34 41.99
CA THR A 147 2.10 6.60 41.88
C THR A 147 0.83 6.37 41.05
N THR A 148 -0.28 6.44 41.77
CA THR A 148 -1.68 6.81 41.40
C THR A 148 -1.78 7.88 40.30
N SER A 149 -2.78 7.98 39.42
CA SER A 149 -4.04 7.25 39.21
C SER A 149 -4.68 7.66 37.87
N ALA A 150 -5.45 6.72 37.32
CA ALA A 150 -6.72 6.87 36.57
C ALA A 150 -6.75 7.48 35.15
N GLY A 151 -7.13 6.62 34.20
CA GLY A 151 -7.54 6.99 32.85
C GLY A 151 -7.96 5.81 31.96
N SER A 152 -8.91 4.99 32.44
CA SER A 152 -9.85 4.12 31.68
C SER A 152 -9.41 3.46 30.35
N GLY A 153 -8.95 2.21 30.45
CA GLY A 153 -9.48 1.06 29.70
C GLY A 153 -9.40 1.03 28.16
N GLY A 154 -8.35 0.39 27.63
CA GLY A 154 -8.35 -0.23 26.29
C GLY A 154 -7.55 -1.53 26.32
N THR A 155 -8.23 -2.67 26.28
CA THR A 155 -7.69 -4.05 26.34
C THR A 155 -6.98 -4.50 25.06
N GLY A 156 -6.12 -3.67 24.47
CA GLY A 156 -5.46 -3.97 23.20
C GLY A 156 -3.94 -4.06 23.31
N THR A 157 -3.37 -5.03 22.59
CA THR A 157 -1.93 -5.12 22.28
C THR A 157 -1.36 -3.74 21.92
N PRO A 158 -0.12 -3.41 22.34
CA PRO A 158 0.50 -2.12 22.03
C PRO A 158 0.50 -1.87 20.52
N VAL A 159 0.12 -0.67 20.13
CA VAL A 159 0.04 -0.23 18.73
C VAL A 159 1.46 -0.10 18.17
N ALA A 160 1.73 -0.75 17.04
CA ALA A 160 3.04 -0.68 16.38
C ALA A 160 3.37 0.76 15.92
N HIS A 161 4.64 1.02 15.60
CA HIS A 161 5.07 2.28 14.99
C HIS A 161 4.14 2.65 13.82
N TYR A 162 3.74 3.92 13.75
CA TYR A 162 2.82 4.48 12.77
C TYR A 162 1.36 4.02 12.86
N GLY A 163 0.99 3.19 13.83
CA GLY A 163 -0.41 2.81 14.05
C GLY A 163 -1.21 3.90 14.76
N GLN A 164 -2.53 3.88 14.57
CA GLN A 164 -3.45 4.81 15.26
C GLN A 164 -3.55 4.43 16.74
N CYS A 165 -3.39 5.41 17.61
CA CYS A 165 -3.43 5.24 19.07
C CYS A 165 -4.40 6.22 19.74
N GLY A 166 -5.19 6.96 18.96
CA GLY A 166 -6.16 7.91 19.47
C GLY A 166 -6.93 8.61 18.36
N GLY A 167 -7.87 9.47 18.77
CA GLY A 167 -8.79 10.17 17.89
C GLY A 167 -10.25 9.96 18.27
N ALA A 168 -11.12 10.91 17.94
CA ALA A 168 -12.55 10.81 18.17
C ALA A 168 -13.14 9.57 17.48
N GLY A 169 -13.77 8.70 18.28
CA GLY A 169 -14.36 7.44 17.82
C GLY A 169 -13.40 6.25 17.78
N TYR A 170 -12.11 6.42 18.10
CA TYR A 170 -11.16 5.32 18.18
C TYR A 170 -11.39 4.46 19.43
N THR A 171 -11.58 3.15 19.24
CA THR A 171 -11.86 2.17 20.30
C THR A 171 -10.72 1.18 20.53
N GLY A 172 -9.60 1.33 19.82
CA GLY A 172 -8.43 0.46 19.92
C GLY A 172 -7.48 0.84 21.05
N SER A 173 -6.32 0.17 21.10
CA SER A 173 -5.30 0.46 22.12
C SER A 173 -4.73 1.87 21.96
N THR A 174 -4.63 2.61 23.06
CA THR A 174 -4.01 3.95 23.10
C THR A 174 -2.53 3.91 23.49
N ALA A 175 -2.02 2.73 23.83
CA ALA A 175 -0.63 2.50 24.18
C ALA A 175 0.17 2.11 22.94
N CYS A 176 1.29 2.78 22.71
CA CYS A 176 2.22 2.44 21.64
C CYS A 176 3.23 1.40 22.11
N ALA A 177 3.68 0.55 21.18
CA ALA A 177 4.82 -0.33 21.41
C ALA A 177 6.05 0.53 21.74
N SER A 178 6.84 0.11 22.74
CA SER A 178 8.10 0.79 23.05
C SER A 178 9.03 0.73 21.82
N PRO A 179 9.70 1.82 21.42
CA PRO A 179 9.91 3.09 22.13
C PRO A 179 8.97 4.25 21.78
N TYR A 180 7.85 3.98 21.09
CA TYR A 180 7.02 5.01 20.46
C TYR A 180 6.04 5.67 21.44
N THR A 181 5.62 6.89 21.10
CA THR A 181 4.66 7.70 21.86
C THR A 181 3.46 8.06 20.98
N CYS A 182 2.27 8.00 21.58
CA CYS A 182 1.05 8.38 20.89
C CYS A 182 1.01 9.90 20.66
N THR A 183 1.28 10.32 19.44
CA THR A 183 1.38 11.73 19.03
C THR A 183 0.07 12.19 18.40
N TYR A 184 -0.51 13.27 18.93
CA TYR A 184 -1.72 13.86 18.38
C TYR A 184 -1.47 14.46 17.00
N VAL A 185 -2.34 14.16 16.04
CA VAL A 185 -2.29 14.75 14.69
C VAL A 185 -3.50 15.64 14.46
N ASN A 186 -4.71 15.12 14.71
CA ASN A 186 -5.96 15.87 14.61
C ASN A 186 -7.05 15.26 15.50
N ALA A 187 -8.21 15.91 15.54
CA ALA A 187 -9.33 15.52 16.42
C ALA A 187 -9.80 14.07 16.25
N TYR A 188 -9.59 13.47 15.07
CA TYR A 188 -10.00 12.12 14.74
C TYR A 188 -8.84 11.13 14.66
N TYR A 189 -7.59 11.58 14.86
CA TYR A 189 -6.40 10.75 14.63
C TYR A 189 -5.18 11.15 15.49
N SER A 190 -4.64 10.17 16.20
CA SER A 190 -3.32 10.21 16.86
C SER A 190 -2.51 8.98 16.43
N GLN A 191 -1.20 9.12 16.27
CA GLN A 191 -0.32 8.09 15.72
C GLN A 191 0.88 7.79 16.64
N CYS A 192 1.28 6.53 16.73
CA CYS A 192 2.52 6.14 17.41
C CYS A 192 3.75 6.55 16.60
N LEU A 193 4.61 7.41 17.17
CA LEU A 193 5.86 7.91 16.59
C LEU A 193 7.03 7.80 17.58
#